data_AF-A0A8T1UAC9-F1
#
_entry.id   AF-A0A8T1UAC9-F1
#
_cell.length_a   1.000
_cell.length_b   1.000
_cell.length_c   1.000
_cell.angle_alpha   90.00
_cell.angle_beta   90.00
_cell.angle_gamma   90.00
#
_symmetry.space_group_name_H-M   'P 1'
#
loop_
_entity.id
_entity.type
_entity.pdbx_description
1 polymer ?
#
loop_
_entity_poly.entity_id
_entity_poly.type
_entity_poly.pdbx_seq_one_letter_code
_entity_poly.pdbx_strand_id
1 'polypeptide(L)'
;MVVLPAIESSTAVQKRVEATASVLHANDLKWPHRGDLLVLSIHWGPNWAYREHDDTQEQTFRREYAHRVIDELGVDLVYGHSSHHIRGMELYRGKLIVYGAGDLVNDYEGFKNHADTVYNTLGALFLVDVNGGTLSQLCLVPTFMNRLSLQRVKKQSYERWDPIRSRTVEYPNGVTEFFNELSRRDVGLDRSDTEARKGGDEGTPVELHVEDE
;
A
#
# COMPACT_ATOMS: atom_id res chain seq x y z
N MET A 1 2.61 -12.81 -9.39
CA MET A 1 1.42 -11.97 -9.19
C MET A 1 0.27 -12.87 -8.78
N VAL A 2 -0.36 -12.58 -7.65
CA VAL A 2 -1.57 -13.30 -7.16
C VAL A 2 -2.75 -12.34 -7.24
N VAL A 3 -3.88 -12.83 -7.75
CA VAL A 3 -5.16 -12.08 -7.74
C VAL A 3 -6.02 -12.64 -6.63
N LEU A 4 -6.34 -11.82 -5.65
CA LEU A 4 -7.15 -12.18 -4.50
C LEU A 4 -8.50 -11.46 -4.63
N PRO A 5 -9.63 -12.19 -4.76
CA PRO A 5 -10.93 -11.57 -4.53
C PRO A 5 -11.03 -11.11 -3.07
N ALA A 6 -12.05 -10.32 -2.75
CA ALA A 6 -12.24 -9.71 -1.43
C ALA A 6 -11.95 -10.67 -0.26
N ILE A 7 -11.10 -10.22 0.67
CA ILE A 7 -10.70 -10.97 1.85
C ILE A 7 -11.53 -10.43 3.01
N GLU A 8 -12.64 -11.10 3.31
CA GLU A 8 -13.70 -10.58 4.20
C GLU A 8 -13.83 -11.38 5.50
N SER A 9 -12.92 -12.33 5.76
CA SER A 9 -12.91 -13.12 7.00
C SER A 9 -11.56 -13.80 7.22
N SER A 10 -11.24 -14.17 8.46
CA SER A 10 -10.04 -14.96 8.77
C SER A 10 -10.04 -16.34 8.09
N THR A 11 -11.21 -16.93 7.84
CA THR A 11 -11.33 -18.14 7.00
C THR A 11 -10.92 -17.86 5.56
N ALA A 12 -11.28 -16.70 5.01
CA ALA A 12 -10.81 -16.28 3.69
C ALA A 12 -9.30 -16.06 3.70
N VAL A 13 -8.75 -15.40 4.72
CA VAL A 13 -7.30 -15.23 4.92
C VAL A 13 -6.57 -16.57 4.88
N GLN A 14 -6.98 -17.53 5.72
CA GLN A 14 -6.39 -18.87 5.77
C GLN A 14 -6.32 -19.52 4.38
N LYS A 15 -7.45 -19.54 3.66
CA LYS A 15 -7.52 -20.11 2.31
C LYS A 15 -6.60 -19.40 1.33
N ARG A 16 -6.40 -18.09 1.47
CA ARG A 16 -5.48 -17.32 0.61
C ARG A 16 -4.02 -17.60 0.94
N VAL A 17 -3.67 -17.77 2.22
CA VAL A 17 -2.32 -18.18 2.62
C VAL A 17 -2.01 -19.56 2.04
N GLU A 18 -2.91 -20.52 2.17
CA GLU A 18 -2.76 -21.87 1.61
C GLU A 18 -2.62 -21.87 0.08
N ALA A 19 -3.41 -21.05 -0.61
CA ALA A 19 -3.31 -20.90 -2.06
C ALA A 19 -1.96 -20.29 -2.46
N THR A 20 -1.48 -19.30 -1.72
CA THR A 20 -0.17 -18.67 -1.94
C THR A 20 0.95 -19.68 -1.73
N ALA A 21 0.90 -20.45 -0.64
CA ALA A 21 1.85 -21.53 -0.34
C ALA A 21 1.87 -22.58 -1.45
N SER A 22 0.70 -22.96 -1.95
CA SER A 22 0.56 -23.94 -3.04
C SER A 22 1.20 -23.43 -4.33
N VAL A 23 1.06 -22.14 -4.65
CA VAL A 23 1.73 -21.52 -5.81
C VAL A 23 3.24 -21.52 -5.60
N LEU A 24 3.75 -21.13 -4.42
CA LEU A 24 5.18 -21.16 -4.14
C LEU A 24 5.76 -22.57 -4.30
N HIS A 25 5.08 -23.57 -3.73
CA HIS A 25 5.48 -24.98 -3.78
C HIS A 25 5.45 -25.54 -5.22
N ALA A 26 4.38 -25.26 -5.98
CA ALA A 26 4.22 -25.76 -7.34
C ALA A 26 5.27 -25.21 -8.32
N ASN A 27 5.84 -24.04 -8.03
CA ASN A 27 6.88 -23.43 -8.85
C ASN A 27 8.31 -23.87 -8.45
N ASP A 28 8.45 -24.84 -7.54
CA ASP A 28 9.74 -25.25 -6.94
C ASP A 28 10.60 -24.05 -6.57
N LEU A 29 9.96 -22.99 -6.04
CA LEU A 29 10.67 -21.87 -5.46
C LEU A 29 11.30 -22.40 -4.17
N LYS A 30 12.46 -23.04 -4.31
CA LYS A 30 13.30 -23.42 -3.18
C LYS A 30 13.57 -22.14 -2.42
N TRP A 31 13.13 -22.15 -1.16
CA TRP A 31 13.29 -21.02 -0.25
C TRP A 31 14.71 -20.48 -0.36
N PRO A 32 14.85 -19.15 -0.48
CA PRO A 32 15.94 -18.58 -1.23
C PRO A 32 17.30 -19.02 -0.70
N HIS A 33 18.22 -19.28 -1.63
CA HIS A 33 19.63 -19.32 -1.31
C HIS A 33 20.01 -17.99 -0.65
N ARG A 34 21.06 -17.97 0.17
CA ARG A 34 21.52 -16.73 0.83
C ARG A 34 21.70 -15.62 -0.22
N GLY A 35 20.77 -14.66 -0.27
CA GLY A 35 20.86 -13.48 -1.14
C GLY A 35 19.63 -13.17 -2.00
N ASP A 36 18.68 -14.10 -2.22
CA ASP A 36 17.49 -13.80 -3.02
C ASP A 36 16.38 -13.15 -2.18
N LEU A 37 15.49 -12.39 -2.84
CA LEU A 37 14.37 -11.66 -2.23
C LEU A 37 13.03 -12.26 -2.67
N LEU A 38 12.15 -12.59 -1.72
CA LEU A 38 10.79 -13.02 -2.05
C LEU A 38 9.82 -11.84 -2.00
N VAL A 39 9.43 -11.33 -3.18
CA VAL A 39 8.45 -10.25 -3.33
C VAL A 39 7.09 -10.81 -3.72
N LEU A 40 6.06 -10.50 -2.93
CA LEU A 40 4.68 -10.88 -3.23
C LEU A 40 3.93 -9.69 -3.83
N SER A 41 3.71 -9.73 -5.15
CA SER A 41 2.88 -8.77 -5.91
C SER A 41 1.42 -9.23 -5.94
N ILE A 42 0.52 -8.38 -5.42
CA ILE A 42 -0.85 -8.78 -5.09
C ILE A 42 -1.85 -7.76 -5.60
N HIS A 43 -2.83 -8.26 -6.34
CA HIS A 43 -4.04 -7.55 -6.68
C HIS A 43 -5.09 -7.90 -5.62
N TRP A 44 -5.42 -6.97 -4.72
CA TRP A 44 -6.46 -7.16 -3.70
C TRP A 44 -7.37 -5.94 -3.58
N GLY A 45 -8.58 -6.17 -3.09
CA GLY A 45 -9.60 -5.13 -2.93
C GLY A 45 -10.19 -4.66 -4.27
N PRO A 46 -11.22 -3.80 -4.21
CA PRO A 46 -11.83 -3.27 -5.41
C PRO A 46 -11.02 -2.10 -5.98
N ASN A 47 -11.14 -1.89 -7.29
CA ASN A 47 -10.57 -0.71 -7.94
C ASN A 47 -11.29 0.54 -7.45
N TRP A 48 -10.56 1.67 -7.29
CA TRP A 48 -11.12 2.98 -6.94
C TRP A 48 -11.97 3.06 -5.65
N ALA A 49 -11.92 2.04 -4.80
CA ALA A 49 -12.76 1.88 -3.61
C ALA A 49 -12.37 2.74 -2.39
N TYR A 50 -11.63 3.83 -2.58
CA TYR A 50 -11.17 4.71 -1.50
C TYR A 50 -12.33 5.35 -0.69
N ARG A 51 -13.59 5.31 -1.18
CA ARG A 51 -14.65 6.22 -0.71
C ARG A 51 -16.04 5.67 -0.44
N GLU A 52 -16.39 4.43 -0.79
CA GLU A 52 -17.80 4.02 -0.69
C GLU A 52 -18.15 3.25 0.59
N HIS A 53 -17.18 2.64 1.27
CA HIS A 53 -17.43 1.88 2.50
C HIS A 53 -16.33 2.06 3.54
N ASP A 54 -16.69 1.87 4.80
CA ASP A 54 -15.77 1.67 5.91
C ASP A 54 -14.94 0.39 5.63
N ASP A 55 -13.89 0.55 4.84
CA ASP A 55 -12.97 -0.48 4.38
C ASP A 55 -12.09 -1.01 5.54
N THR A 56 -12.33 -0.57 6.77
CA THR A 56 -11.54 -0.95 7.96
C THR A 56 -11.57 -2.46 8.21
N GLN A 57 -12.71 -3.11 7.96
CA GLN A 57 -12.84 -4.56 8.15
C GLN A 57 -12.02 -5.34 7.10
N GLU A 58 -12.19 -5.05 5.81
CA GLU A 58 -11.37 -5.67 4.75
C GLU A 58 -9.89 -5.34 4.91
N GLN A 59 -9.57 -4.12 5.35
CA GLN A 59 -8.21 -3.71 5.65
C GLN A 59 -7.62 -4.57 6.78
N THR A 60 -8.37 -4.84 7.83
CA THR A 60 -7.94 -5.75 8.91
C THR A 60 -7.56 -7.13 8.37
N PHE A 61 -8.36 -7.69 7.46
CA PHE A 61 -8.04 -8.99 6.87
C PHE A 61 -6.90 -8.93 5.84
N ARG A 62 -6.73 -7.82 5.11
CA ARG A 62 -5.54 -7.59 4.27
C ARG A 62 -4.27 -7.53 5.11
N ARG A 63 -4.31 -6.86 6.27
CA ARG A 63 -3.20 -6.85 7.24
C ARG A 63 -2.92 -8.26 7.76
N GLU A 64 -3.94 -8.97 8.22
CA GLU A 64 -3.81 -10.35 8.72
C GLU A 64 -3.13 -11.24 7.65
N TYR A 65 -3.61 -11.18 6.41
CA TYR A 65 -3.02 -11.94 5.32
C TYR A 65 -1.56 -11.51 5.02
N ALA A 66 -1.26 -10.22 4.98
CA ALA A 66 0.10 -9.71 4.76
C ALA A 66 1.08 -10.16 5.85
N HIS A 67 0.67 -10.15 7.12
CA HIS A 67 1.48 -10.65 8.23
C HIS A 67 1.71 -12.16 8.10
N ARG A 68 0.66 -12.92 7.77
CA ARG A 68 0.76 -14.37 7.66
C ARG A 68 1.63 -14.84 6.51
N VAL A 69 1.62 -14.17 5.35
CA VAL A 69 2.55 -14.54 4.27
C VAL A 69 4.00 -14.19 4.61
N ILE A 70 4.25 -13.21 5.47
CA ILE A 70 5.59 -12.93 6.00
C ILE A 70 5.98 -14.04 7.00
N ASP A 71 5.11 -14.34 7.97
CA ASP A 71 5.41 -15.27 9.06
C ASP A 71 5.48 -16.74 8.61
N GLU A 72 4.53 -17.18 7.78
CA GLU A 72 4.41 -18.58 7.37
C GLU A 72 5.13 -18.86 6.06
N LEU A 73 5.18 -17.87 5.17
CA LEU A 73 5.69 -18.02 3.80
C LEU A 73 6.93 -17.17 3.51
N GLY A 74 7.57 -16.58 4.53
CA GLY A 74 8.89 -15.96 4.40
C GLY A 74 8.96 -14.85 3.36
N VAL A 75 7.83 -14.20 3.05
CA VAL A 75 7.80 -13.06 2.12
C VAL A 75 8.59 -11.90 2.72
N ASP A 76 9.44 -11.29 1.90
CA ASP A 76 10.30 -10.18 2.32
C ASP A 76 9.71 -8.79 2.03
N LEU A 77 8.84 -8.71 1.02
CA LEU A 77 8.19 -7.47 0.58
C LEU A 77 6.81 -7.78 0.03
N VAL A 78 5.79 -7.06 0.50
CA VAL A 78 4.44 -7.15 -0.04
C VAL A 78 4.13 -5.90 -0.86
N TYR A 79 3.81 -6.11 -2.14
CA TYR A 79 3.49 -5.07 -3.10
C TYR A 79 2.02 -5.19 -3.55
N GLY A 80 1.14 -4.47 -2.86
CA GLY A 80 -0.27 -4.35 -3.19
C GLY A 80 -0.52 -3.36 -4.33
N HIS A 81 -1.41 -3.73 -5.25
CA HIS A 81 -1.81 -2.91 -6.39
C HIS A 81 -3.31 -3.10 -6.72
N SER A 82 -3.78 -2.39 -7.76
CA SER A 82 -5.18 -2.32 -8.24
C SER A 82 -6.09 -1.30 -7.58
N SER A 83 -5.70 -0.69 -6.47
CA SER A 83 -6.46 0.42 -5.88
C SER A 83 -6.59 1.61 -6.85
N HIS A 84 -5.64 1.80 -7.78
CA HIS A 84 -5.48 2.99 -8.63
C HIS A 84 -5.25 4.30 -7.85
N HIS A 85 -5.01 4.18 -6.56
CA HIS A 85 -4.61 5.25 -5.67
C HIS A 85 -3.65 4.70 -4.63
N ILE A 86 -2.81 5.59 -4.12
CA ILE A 86 -1.88 5.25 -3.06
C ILE A 86 -2.69 4.93 -1.79
N ARG A 87 -2.36 3.79 -1.19
CA ARG A 87 -2.74 3.40 0.17
C ARG A 87 -1.52 3.50 1.08
N GLY A 88 -1.76 3.42 2.37
CA GLY A 88 -0.74 3.41 3.40
C GLY A 88 0.22 2.23 3.30
N MET A 89 1.27 2.31 4.10
CA MET A 89 2.31 1.29 4.20
C MET A 89 2.55 0.91 5.65
N GLU A 90 3.02 -0.31 5.84
CA GLU A 90 3.35 -0.87 7.15
C GLU A 90 4.75 -1.50 7.12
N LEU A 91 5.48 -1.36 8.21
CA LEU A 91 6.67 -2.14 8.49
C LEU A 91 6.33 -3.24 9.51
N TYR A 92 6.45 -4.49 9.10
CA TYR A 92 6.16 -5.66 9.92
C TYR A 92 7.38 -6.59 9.94
N ARG A 93 7.96 -6.85 11.12
CA ARG A 93 9.23 -7.60 11.28
C ARG A 93 10.37 -7.09 10.38
N GLY A 94 10.42 -5.78 10.17
CA GLY A 94 11.38 -5.15 9.27
C GLY A 94 11.11 -5.36 7.78
N LYS A 95 10.00 -5.98 7.40
CA LYS A 95 9.55 -6.19 6.01
C LYS A 95 8.55 -5.10 5.64
N LEU A 96 8.70 -4.53 4.45
CA LEU A 96 7.79 -3.49 3.96
C LEU A 96 6.52 -4.11 3.39
N ILE A 97 5.38 -3.54 3.73
CA ILE A 97 4.07 -3.85 3.16
C ILE A 97 3.51 -2.56 2.56
N VAL A 98 3.23 -2.58 1.25
CA VAL A 98 2.53 -1.50 0.55
C VAL A 98 1.13 -2.00 0.24
N TYR A 99 0.08 -1.39 0.80
CA TYR A 99 -1.30 -1.87 0.58
C TYR A 99 -1.86 -1.50 -0.79
N GLY A 100 -1.29 -0.48 -1.44
CA GLY A 100 -1.70 0.00 -2.75
C GLY A 100 -0.71 1.03 -3.24
N ALA A 101 0.09 0.68 -4.24
CA ALA A 101 1.08 1.60 -4.79
C ALA A 101 0.48 2.71 -5.68
N GLY A 102 -0.81 2.59 -6.03
CA GLY A 102 -1.43 3.44 -7.04
C GLY A 102 -0.86 3.20 -8.43
N ASP A 103 -1.15 4.13 -9.34
CA ASP A 103 -0.69 4.03 -10.72
C ASP A 103 0.55 4.90 -10.92
N LEU A 104 1.59 4.31 -11.54
CA LEU A 104 2.73 5.09 -12.02
C LEU A 104 2.44 5.72 -13.38
N VAL A 105 1.90 4.95 -14.33
CA VAL A 105 1.46 5.40 -15.65
C VAL A 105 0.14 4.70 -15.97
N ASN A 106 -0.83 5.44 -16.49
CA ASN A 106 -2.12 4.90 -16.93
C ASN A 106 -2.71 5.73 -18.08
N ASP A 107 -3.79 5.23 -18.66
CA ASP A 107 -4.58 5.87 -19.72
C ASP A 107 -5.99 6.30 -19.25
N TYR A 108 -6.19 6.39 -17.93
CA TYR A 108 -7.49 6.69 -17.32
C TYR A 108 -7.83 8.19 -17.30
N GLU A 109 -7.01 9.07 -17.88
CA GLU A 109 -7.35 10.49 -17.97
C GLU A 109 -8.60 10.69 -18.84
N GLY A 110 -9.65 11.24 -18.25
CA GLY A 110 -10.96 11.38 -18.90
C GLY A 110 -11.84 10.13 -18.82
N PHE A 111 -11.34 9.03 -18.24
CA PHE A 111 -12.17 7.88 -17.90
C PHE A 111 -13.19 8.28 -16.83
N LYS A 112 -14.48 8.07 -17.14
CA LYS A 112 -15.59 8.23 -16.22
C LYS A 112 -16.24 6.88 -16.03
N ASN A 113 -16.04 6.26 -14.87
CA ASN A 113 -16.87 5.15 -14.46
C ASN A 113 -18.05 5.70 -13.68
N HIS A 114 -19.28 5.47 -14.18
CA HIS A 114 -20.51 6.06 -13.65
C HIS A 114 -20.83 5.64 -12.20
N ALA A 115 -20.16 4.60 -11.70
CA ALA A 115 -20.32 4.08 -10.34
C ALA A 115 -19.08 4.27 -9.45
N ASP A 116 -18.01 4.94 -9.93
CA ASP A 116 -16.77 5.10 -9.16
C ASP A 116 -16.40 6.56 -8.91
N THR A 117 -15.46 6.72 -8.00
CA THR A 117 -14.78 7.98 -7.69
C THR A 117 -14.07 8.57 -8.92
N VAL A 118 -13.93 9.90 -8.91
CA VAL A 118 -13.18 10.62 -9.97
C VAL A 118 -11.74 10.12 -10.03
N TYR A 119 -11.27 9.89 -11.27
CA TYR A 119 -9.91 9.50 -11.61
C TYR A 119 -8.85 10.19 -10.74
N ASN A 120 -8.03 9.37 -10.08
CA ASN A 120 -6.90 9.85 -9.30
C ASN A 120 -5.69 10.07 -10.22
N THR A 121 -5.18 11.30 -10.24
CA THR A 121 -3.97 11.65 -10.99
C THR A 121 -2.70 11.45 -10.20
N LEU A 122 -2.76 11.29 -8.87
CA LEU A 122 -1.60 11.21 -7.99
C LEU A 122 -1.03 9.79 -7.93
N GLY A 123 0.28 9.68 -8.04
CA GLY A 123 1.03 8.44 -7.90
C GLY A 123 2.36 8.68 -7.19
N ALA A 124 3.17 7.63 -7.09
CA ALA A 124 4.54 7.75 -6.62
C ALA A 124 5.42 6.64 -7.20
N LEU A 125 6.71 6.94 -7.36
CA LEU A 125 7.74 5.92 -7.48
C LEU A 125 8.16 5.49 -6.08
N PHE A 126 8.25 4.18 -5.87
CA PHE A 126 8.73 3.56 -4.65
C PHE A 126 10.13 3.01 -4.92
N LEU A 127 11.15 3.64 -4.37
CA LEU A 127 12.53 3.19 -4.44
C LEU A 127 12.84 2.51 -3.11
N VAL A 128 13.01 1.19 -3.14
CA VAL A 128 13.10 0.34 -1.95
C VAL A 128 14.44 -0.37 -1.94
N ASP A 129 15.25 -0.12 -0.92
CA ASP A 129 16.48 -0.87 -0.66
C ASP A 129 16.22 -1.90 0.45
N VAL A 130 16.62 -3.14 0.19
CA VAL A 130 16.38 -4.28 1.08
C VAL A 130 17.69 -5.04 1.33
N ASN A 131 18.03 -5.25 2.59
CA ASN A 131 19.22 -5.95 3.05
C ASN A 131 18.83 -7.20 3.83
N GLY A 132 19.17 -8.39 3.31
CA GLY A 132 18.80 -9.66 3.97
C GLY A 132 17.29 -9.81 4.17
N GLY A 133 16.51 -9.25 3.25
CA GLY A 133 15.06 -9.18 3.32
C GLY A 133 14.50 -8.07 4.22
N THR A 134 15.32 -7.32 4.95
CA THR A 134 14.86 -6.22 5.81
C THR A 134 14.97 -4.88 5.08
N LEU A 135 13.97 -4.02 5.19
CA LEU A 135 13.98 -2.68 4.63
C LEU A 135 15.15 -1.88 5.21
N SER A 136 16.04 -1.38 4.35
CA SER A 136 17.11 -0.46 4.74
C SER A 136 16.82 0.99 4.35
N GLN A 137 16.11 1.20 3.23
CA GLN A 137 15.75 2.54 2.77
C GLN A 137 14.45 2.50 1.96
N LEU A 138 13.64 3.54 2.12
CA LEU A 138 12.48 3.81 1.28
C LEU A 138 12.52 5.28 0.85
N CYS A 139 12.64 5.51 -0.46
CA CYS A 139 12.47 6.84 -1.05
C CYS A 139 11.20 6.85 -1.89
N LEU A 140 10.31 7.78 -1.58
CA LEU A 140 9.13 8.04 -2.40
C LEU A 140 9.35 9.28 -3.25
N VAL A 141 9.21 9.12 -4.57
CA VAL A 141 9.19 10.25 -5.50
C VAL A 141 7.74 10.46 -5.91
N PRO A 142 7.05 11.47 -5.37
CA PRO A 142 5.64 11.67 -5.69
C PRO A 142 5.50 12.13 -7.14
N THR A 143 4.51 11.60 -7.82
CA THR A 143 4.23 11.86 -9.23
C THR A 143 2.78 12.22 -9.43
N PHE A 144 2.47 12.76 -10.61
CA PHE A 144 1.12 12.88 -11.09
C PHE A 144 1.03 12.69 -12.60
N MET A 145 -0.12 12.22 -13.06
CA MET A 145 -0.46 12.14 -14.47
C MET A 145 -1.18 13.42 -14.92
N ASN A 146 -0.74 14.00 -16.03
CA ASN A 146 -1.37 15.16 -16.67
C ASN A 146 -1.19 15.10 -18.18
N ARG A 147 -2.29 15.13 -18.92
CA ARG A 147 -2.35 14.92 -20.37
C ARG A 147 -1.61 13.66 -20.81
N LEU A 148 -1.89 12.55 -20.12
CA LEU A 148 -1.26 11.24 -20.35
C LEU A 148 0.28 11.26 -20.20
N SER A 149 0.82 12.25 -19.48
CA SER A 149 2.25 12.38 -19.20
C SER A 149 2.50 12.27 -17.71
N LEU A 150 3.46 11.42 -17.35
CA LEU A 150 3.98 11.32 -15.98
C LEU A 150 4.84 12.55 -15.65
N GLN A 151 4.57 13.19 -14.52
CA GLN A 151 5.30 14.35 -14.03
C GLN A 151 5.70 14.18 -12.56
N ARG A 152 6.84 14.73 -12.16
CA ARG A 152 7.27 14.78 -10.76
C ARG A 152 6.60 15.94 -10.03
N VAL A 153 6.27 15.70 -8.78
CA VAL A 153 5.71 16.68 -7.87
C VAL A 153 6.87 17.48 -7.22
N LYS A 154 7.00 18.79 -7.49
CA LYS A 154 8.03 19.65 -6.86
C LYS A 154 7.58 20.16 -5.48
N LYS A 155 8.49 20.22 -4.49
CA LYS A 155 8.27 20.58 -3.06
C LYS A 155 7.48 21.88 -2.78
N GLN A 156 7.28 22.77 -3.76
CA GLN A 156 6.68 24.11 -3.55
C GLN A 156 5.50 24.46 -4.48
N SER A 157 4.98 23.54 -5.30
CA SER A 157 4.20 23.94 -6.48
C SER A 157 2.78 23.39 -6.65
N TYR A 158 2.07 22.92 -5.63
CA TYR A 158 0.69 22.46 -5.89
C TYR A 158 -0.26 22.46 -4.69
N GLU A 159 -1.48 22.87 -4.99
CA GLU A 159 -2.72 22.43 -4.36
C GLU A 159 -2.97 20.97 -4.83
N ARG A 160 -3.20 20.01 -3.92
CA ARG A 160 -3.57 18.62 -4.33
C ARG A 160 -5.07 18.49 -4.40
N TRP A 161 -5.58 17.78 -5.38
CA TRP A 161 -6.98 17.35 -5.32
C TRP A 161 -7.19 16.41 -4.13
N ASP A 162 -7.94 16.87 -3.12
CA ASP A 162 -8.41 16.06 -2.00
C ASP A 162 -9.41 15.06 -2.57
N PRO A 163 -9.03 13.78 -2.56
CA PRO A 163 -9.91 12.77 -3.09
C PRO A 163 -11.23 12.76 -2.30
N ILE A 164 -11.22 12.85 -0.98
CA ILE A 164 -12.43 12.80 -0.14
C ILE A 164 -13.42 13.92 -0.47
N ARG A 165 -12.92 15.11 -0.83
CA ARG A 165 -13.76 16.30 -1.07
C ARG A 165 -13.93 16.69 -2.53
N SER A 166 -13.38 15.92 -3.46
CA SER A 166 -13.39 16.19 -4.90
C SER A 166 -12.98 17.63 -5.26
N ARG A 167 -12.08 18.25 -4.49
CA ARG A 167 -11.63 19.63 -4.69
C ARG A 167 -10.13 19.73 -4.50
N THR A 168 -9.50 20.71 -5.14
CA THR A 168 -8.12 21.06 -4.82
C THR A 168 -8.05 21.57 -3.38
N VAL A 169 -7.29 20.87 -2.54
CA VAL A 169 -6.97 21.18 -1.15
C VAL A 169 -5.46 21.32 -1.06
N GLU A 170 -5.06 22.47 -0.55
CA GLU A 170 -3.74 22.66 -0.02
C GLU A 170 -3.56 21.72 1.17
N TYR A 171 -2.70 20.70 1.06
CA TYR A 171 -2.32 19.92 2.23
C TYR A 171 -1.36 20.80 3.02
N PRO A 172 -1.74 21.27 4.22
CA PRO A 172 -0.98 22.30 4.93
C PRO A 172 0.46 21.86 5.25
N ASN A 173 0.70 20.55 5.27
CA ASN A 173 1.96 19.94 5.70
C ASN A 173 2.71 19.18 4.58
N GLY A 174 2.26 19.28 3.33
CA GLY A 174 2.95 18.67 2.17
C GLY A 174 2.75 17.15 1.99
N VAL A 175 3.63 16.53 1.19
CA VAL A 175 3.47 15.12 0.73
C VAL A 175 3.69 14.11 1.80
N THR A 176 4.72 14.35 2.60
CA THR A 176 5.18 13.43 3.63
C THR A 176 4.06 13.16 4.62
N GLU A 177 3.40 14.21 5.12
CA GLU A 177 2.29 14.04 6.05
C GLU A 177 1.12 13.28 5.42
N PHE A 178 0.82 13.50 4.13
CA PHE A 178 -0.21 12.74 3.43
C PHE A 178 0.07 11.23 3.44
N PHE A 179 1.31 10.80 3.16
CA PHE A 179 1.68 9.38 3.24
C PHE A 179 1.62 8.85 4.68
N ASN A 180 2.09 9.62 5.65
CA ASN A 180 2.10 9.18 7.05
C ASN A 180 0.67 9.03 7.59
N GLU A 181 -0.25 9.94 7.26
CA GLU A 181 -1.66 9.82 7.61
C GLU A 181 -2.32 8.58 6.97
N LEU A 182 -2.03 8.30 5.69
CA LEU A 182 -2.50 7.07 5.03
C LEU A 182 -1.96 5.81 5.71
N SER A 183 -0.66 5.78 6.02
CA SER A 183 -0.01 4.66 6.71
C SER A 183 -0.65 4.42 8.07
N ARG A 184 -0.83 5.45 8.89
CA ARG A 184 -1.50 5.36 10.20
C ARG A 184 -2.91 4.79 10.08
N ARG A 185 -3.71 5.32 9.15
CA ARG A 185 -5.07 4.83 8.91
C ARG A 185 -5.09 3.36 8.50
N ASP A 186 -4.25 2.95 7.57
CA ASP A 186 -4.26 1.57 7.04
C ASP A 186 -3.68 0.54 8.03
N VAL A 187 -2.93 0.98 9.05
CA VAL A 187 -2.57 0.12 10.21
C VAL A 187 -3.60 0.19 11.35
N GLY A 188 -4.69 0.96 11.20
CA GLY A 188 -5.76 1.07 12.19
C GLY A 188 -5.50 2.08 13.32
N LEU A 189 -4.59 3.03 13.11
CA LEU A 189 -4.32 4.16 14.00
C LEU A 189 -5.04 5.41 13.45
N ASP A 190 -6.32 5.58 13.78
CA ASP A 190 -7.05 6.81 13.42
C ASP A 190 -6.86 7.91 14.49
N ARG A 191 -7.13 9.18 14.12
CA ARG A 191 -6.83 10.41 14.89
C ARG A 191 -7.45 10.55 16.28
N SER A 192 -8.11 9.52 16.83
CA SER A 192 -8.77 9.56 18.14
C SER A 192 -8.36 8.49 19.15
N ASP A 193 -7.54 7.49 18.77
CA ASP A 193 -7.22 6.38 19.68
C ASP A 193 -5.80 6.52 20.28
N THR A 194 -5.62 7.54 21.13
CA THR A 194 -4.44 7.65 21.99
C THR A 194 -4.50 6.77 23.25
N GLU A 195 -5.58 6.02 23.48
CA GLU A 195 -5.69 5.16 24.66
C GLU A 195 -5.91 3.68 24.33
N ALA A 196 -5.00 2.89 24.88
CA ALA A 196 -5.09 1.46 25.21
C ALA A 196 -5.05 0.44 24.07
N ARG A 197 -3.84 -0.03 23.72
CA ARG A 197 -3.65 -1.42 23.25
C ARG A 197 -2.40 -2.06 23.88
N LYS A 198 -2.59 -3.24 24.47
CA LYS A 198 -1.56 -4.07 25.14
C LYS A 198 -1.30 -5.32 24.29
N GLY A 199 -0.02 -5.58 24.01
CA GLY A 199 0.54 -6.94 23.96
C GLY A 199 0.29 -7.75 22.68
N GLY A 200 0.98 -7.37 21.61
CA GLY A 200 1.21 -8.16 20.39
C GLY A 200 2.23 -7.41 19.52
N ASP A 201 3.10 -8.12 18.80
CA ASP A 201 4.07 -7.52 17.88
C ASP A 201 3.32 -7.01 16.63
N GLU A 202 2.55 -5.93 16.79
CA GLU A 202 1.72 -5.31 15.74
C GLU A 202 2.60 -4.47 14.81
N GLY A 203 2.41 -4.61 13.50
CA GLY A 203 3.17 -3.83 12.52
C GLY A 203 2.97 -2.33 12.69
N THR A 204 4.01 -1.57 12.34
CA THR A 204 4.10 -0.13 12.59
C THR A 204 3.84 0.65 11.30
N PRO A 205 3.17 1.81 11.35
CA PRO A 205 3.03 2.65 10.16
C PRO A 205 4.41 3.11 9.71
N VAL A 206 4.61 3.17 8.39
CA VAL A 206 5.83 3.80 7.85
C VAL A 206 5.70 5.31 8.00
N GLU A 207 6.60 5.91 8.76
CA GLU A 207 6.76 7.35 8.92
C GLU A 207 7.89 7.85 8.01
N LEU A 208 7.53 8.67 7.03
CA LEU A 208 8.50 9.31 6.14
C LEU A 208 9.02 10.58 6.78
N HIS A 209 10.31 10.85 6.59
CA HIS A 209 10.96 12.10 6.94
C HIS A 209 11.40 12.82 5.67
N VAL A 210 11.28 14.15 5.67
CA VAL A 210 11.83 14.98 4.60
C VAL A 210 13.30 15.19 4.90
N GLU A 211 14.18 14.69 4.03
CA GLU A 211 15.55 15.18 4.00
C GLU A 211 15.55 16.54 3.29
N ASP A 212 16.16 17.53 3.93
CA ASP A 212 16.45 18.82 3.30
C ASP A 212 17.68 18.62 2.40
N GLU A 213 17.49 18.85 1.09
CA GLU A 213 18.59 18.99 0.12
C GLU A 213 19.18 20.39 0.19
#